data_AF-A0A836UMM3-F1
#
_entry.id   AF-A0A836UMM3-F1
#
_cell.length_a   1.000
_cell.length_b   1.000
_cell.length_c   1.000
_cell.angle_alpha   90.00
_cell.angle_beta   90.00
_cell.angle_gamma   90.00
#
_symmetry.space_group_name_H-M   'P 1'
#
loop_
_entity.id
_entity.type
_entity.pdbx_description
1 polymer ?
#
loop_
_entity_poly.entity_id
_entity_poly.type
_entity_poly.pdbx_seq_one_letter_code
_entity_poly.pdbx_strand_id
1 'polypeptide(L)'
;MKMIIYLFVISLLLVEVASAQQLGLASGREPRGVQVYEMALTPTQRKWQHSQSLYQFYRWTGDEYSNYAEENYERYVSEQLEGFRTYDIYGNYVTRGFEIYSWTANSPASTGTSVRKAPKFSGWFRNLVVSSMSKGQFYSALTIGDAISTTLTPLTFRKPAFNGLQWDFASDRFAATLIASRLASPGTVIASENSGGQNLSDVTNLYGLHATASLGDFSRLGFSYINIANFASSRRLGNNSVKGVLTEDQNGGHVETIVLRLSDDSPEDGKGGAQLFSERIFLNGVEHPEIVPTVRGGVRRSGLLEANGAESIELTYNIISDFAAQLGEDTASFQDVREIEFELVIANDYKIEATSNLQINSQDEPVFLLVERTHGNVSDGSNMSFVRFKYGLPTGKDIVGVNFDVEDFQGFNLRSEWAITHNYRRFP
;
A
#
# COMPACT_ATOMS: atom_id res chain seq x y z
N MET A 1 -17.04 70.81 -13.27
CA MET A 1 -16.17 69.83 -12.58
C MET A 1 -14.87 69.52 -13.35
N LYS A 2 -14.23 70.53 -13.99
CA LYS A 2 -12.85 70.43 -14.52
C LYS A 2 -11.89 71.41 -13.83
N MET A 3 -12.42 72.33 -13.02
CA MET A 3 -11.65 73.38 -12.32
C MET A 3 -11.02 72.88 -11.01
N ILE A 4 -11.56 71.81 -10.41
CA ILE A 4 -11.09 71.25 -9.14
C ILE A 4 -9.82 70.39 -9.33
N ILE A 5 -9.66 69.75 -10.50
CA ILE A 5 -8.48 68.92 -10.79
C ILE A 5 -7.22 69.78 -10.98
N TYR A 6 -7.33 70.96 -11.60
CA TYR A 6 -6.20 71.88 -11.75
C TYR A 6 -5.81 72.55 -10.42
N LEU A 7 -6.77 72.75 -9.51
CA LEU A 7 -6.49 73.38 -8.21
C LEU A 7 -5.62 72.49 -7.31
N PHE A 8 -5.77 71.17 -7.39
CA PHE A 8 -5.00 70.22 -6.59
C PHE A 8 -3.55 70.05 -7.09
N VAL A 9 -3.34 70.16 -8.42
CA VAL A 9 -1.99 70.13 -9.01
C VAL A 9 -1.23 71.43 -8.76
N ILE A 10 -1.92 72.58 -8.72
CA ILE A 10 -1.30 73.88 -8.45
C ILE A 10 -0.99 74.05 -6.94
N SER A 11 -1.82 73.52 -6.03
CA SER A 11 -1.54 73.60 -4.59
C SER A 11 -0.36 72.72 -4.12
N LEU A 12 0.04 71.72 -4.90
CA LEU A 12 1.22 70.89 -4.64
C LEU A 12 2.53 71.48 -5.20
N LEU A 13 2.45 72.50 -6.08
CA LEU A 13 3.60 73.19 -6.66
C LEU A 13 3.93 74.54 -5.99
N LEU A 14 3.13 74.97 -5.00
CA LEU A 14 3.31 76.23 -4.27
C LEU A 14 3.73 76.00 -2.81
N VAL A 15 4.72 75.12 -2.61
CA VAL A 15 5.52 75.11 -1.38
C VAL A 15 6.77 75.94 -1.62
N GLU A 16 7.07 76.80 -0.67
CA GLU A 16 8.05 77.89 -0.66
C GLU A 16 9.35 77.64 -1.44
N VAL A 17 9.71 78.62 -2.27
CA VAL A 17 11.10 78.85 -2.68
C VAL A 17 11.85 79.36 -1.45
N ALA A 18 12.25 78.45 -0.58
CA ALA A 18 13.27 78.74 0.42
C ALA A 18 14.54 79.15 -0.33
N SER A 19 15.04 80.35 -0.03
CA SER A 19 16.35 80.82 -0.46
C SER A 19 17.38 79.74 -0.18
N ALA A 20 18.05 79.27 -1.23
CA ALA A 20 19.16 78.33 -1.14
C ALA A 20 20.28 78.97 -0.31
N GLN A 21 20.24 78.75 1.01
CA GLN A 21 21.42 78.87 1.84
C GLN A 21 22.33 77.73 1.44
N GLN A 22 23.35 78.08 0.67
CA GLN A 22 24.51 77.25 0.37
C GLN A 22 25.31 77.07 1.67
N LEU A 23 24.73 76.35 2.64
CA LEU A 23 25.41 75.84 3.81
C LEU A 23 26.11 74.57 3.36
N GLY A 24 27.30 74.77 2.79
CA GLY A 24 28.26 73.71 2.66
C GLY A 24 28.39 73.00 4.00
N LEU A 25 28.11 71.70 4.01
CA LEU A 25 28.55 70.80 5.08
C LEU A 25 30.07 70.88 5.11
N ALA A 26 30.59 71.84 5.88
CA ALA A 26 31.97 71.93 6.30
C ALA A 26 32.25 70.78 7.28
N SER A 27 32.26 69.55 6.77
CA SER A 27 33.00 68.48 7.42
C SER A 27 34.47 68.78 7.12
N GLY A 28 35.19 69.33 8.11
CA GLY A 28 36.60 69.74 8.03
C GLY A 28 37.57 68.58 7.79
N ARG A 29 37.42 67.90 6.65
CA ARG A 29 38.30 66.88 6.07
C ARG A 29 38.21 66.98 4.55
N GLU A 30 38.74 68.06 3.98
CA GLU A 30 39.04 68.10 2.56
C GLU A 30 40.28 67.23 2.28
N PRO A 31 40.23 66.29 1.33
CA PRO A 31 41.43 65.59 0.88
C PRO A 31 42.31 66.58 0.13
N ARG A 32 43.47 66.96 0.71
CA ARG A 32 44.53 67.64 -0.03
C ARG A 32 45.28 66.60 -0.85
N GLY A 33 44.95 66.48 -2.13
CA GLY A 33 45.55 65.53 -3.07
C GLY A 33 45.09 65.79 -4.52
N VAL A 34 45.87 65.28 -5.47
CA VAL A 34 45.84 65.58 -6.92
C VAL A 34 44.43 65.59 -7.51
N GLN A 35 44.12 66.64 -8.30
CA GLN A 35 42.86 66.81 -9.04
C GLN A 35 42.55 65.56 -9.88
N VAL A 36 41.43 64.91 -9.59
CA VAL A 36 40.91 63.78 -10.36
C VAL A 36 40.07 64.33 -11.52
N TYR A 37 40.42 63.93 -12.74
CA TYR A 37 39.67 64.22 -13.96
C TYR A 37 38.23 63.69 -13.87
N GLU A 38 37.27 64.52 -14.29
CA GLU A 38 35.92 64.08 -14.64
C GLU A 38 36.00 63.01 -15.75
N MET A 39 35.85 61.75 -15.37
CA MET A 39 35.51 60.70 -16.32
C MET A 39 34.51 59.75 -15.69
N ALA A 40 33.30 59.76 -16.27
CA ALA A 40 32.25 58.77 -16.14
C ALA A 40 31.64 58.56 -14.74
N LEU A 41 30.77 59.50 -14.34
CA LEU A 41 29.52 59.11 -13.69
C LEU A 41 28.76 58.21 -14.68
N THR A 42 29.05 56.92 -14.64
CA THR A 42 28.28 55.92 -15.39
C THR A 42 26.90 55.92 -14.75
N PRO A 43 25.80 56.26 -15.46
CA PRO A 43 24.49 56.08 -14.88
C PRO A 43 24.36 54.60 -14.55
N THR A 44 24.22 54.29 -13.28
CA THR A 44 23.85 52.95 -12.85
C THR A 44 22.43 52.73 -13.32
N GLN A 45 22.27 52.25 -14.57
CA GLN A 45 21.02 51.61 -14.95
C GLN A 45 20.82 50.49 -13.94
N ARG A 46 19.86 50.66 -13.03
CA ARG A 46 19.24 49.52 -12.38
C ARG A 46 18.73 48.65 -13.53
N LYS A 47 19.41 47.54 -13.82
CA LYS A 47 18.85 46.49 -14.66
C LYS A 47 17.75 45.84 -13.85
N TRP A 48 16.50 46.24 -14.08
CA TRP A 48 15.34 45.51 -13.61
C TRP A 48 15.30 44.21 -14.42
N GLN A 49 15.93 43.17 -13.90
CA GLN A 49 15.87 41.84 -14.51
C GLN A 49 14.54 41.21 -14.12
N HIS A 50 13.50 41.47 -14.90
CA HIS A 50 12.31 40.62 -14.88
C HIS A 50 12.59 39.36 -15.70
N SER A 51 12.05 38.22 -15.25
CA SER A 51 12.11 37.00 -16.05
C SER A 51 11.41 37.25 -17.38
N GLN A 52 12.10 37.08 -18.52
CA GLN A 52 11.52 37.30 -19.84
C GLN A 52 10.25 36.46 -20.07
N SER A 53 10.16 35.31 -19.42
CA SER A 53 8.99 34.44 -19.46
C SER A 53 7.74 35.08 -18.84
N LEU A 54 7.85 35.87 -17.76
CA LEU A 54 6.69 36.56 -17.17
C LEU A 54 6.05 37.56 -18.14
N TYR A 55 6.87 38.31 -18.87
CA TYR A 55 6.36 39.23 -19.88
C TYR A 55 5.85 38.51 -21.13
N GLN A 56 6.55 37.45 -21.59
CA GLN A 56 6.15 36.72 -22.80
C GLN A 56 4.85 35.92 -22.64
N PHE A 57 4.67 35.24 -21.50
CA PHE A 57 3.51 34.38 -21.27
C PHE A 57 2.34 35.15 -20.61
N TYR A 58 2.64 36.07 -19.70
CA TYR A 58 1.61 36.74 -18.88
C TYR A 58 1.49 38.23 -19.14
N ARG A 59 2.29 38.79 -20.07
CA ARG A 59 2.31 40.23 -20.39
C ARG A 59 2.50 41.10 -19.14
N TRP A 60 3.14 40.56 -18.11
CA TRP A 60 3.31 41.24 -16.84
C TRP A 60 4.38 42.34 -16.94
N THR A 61 4.00 43.58 -16.64
CA THR A 61 4.78 44.80 -16.86
C THR A 61 5.37 45.41 -15.58
N GLY A 62 5.01 44.92 -14.38
CA GLY A 62 5.69 45.17 -13.09
C GLY A 62 5.63 46.60 -12.52
N ASP A 63 5.50 47.62 -13.36
CA ASP A 63 5.69 49.04 -13.03
C ASP A 63 4.38 49.84 -12.97
N GLU A 64 3.24 49.16 -13.04
CA GLU A 64 1.92 49.79 -13.05
C GLU A 64 1.41 50.07 -11.62
N TYR A 65 0.69 51.18 -11.46
CA TYR A 65 0.05 51.52 -10.19
C TYR A 65 -1.03 50.47 -9.88
N SER A 66 -0.85 49.73 -8.78
CA SER A 66 -1.79 48.70 -8.35
C SER A 66 -2.75 49.27 -7.30
N ASN A 67 -4.05 49.23 -7.60
CA ASN A 67 -5.12 49.56 -6.66
C ASN A 67 -6.05 48.36 -6.49
N TYR A 68 -5.87 47.62 -5.41
CA TYR A 68 -6.61 46.38 -5.19
C TYR A 68 -8.10 46.58 -4.82
N ALA A 69 -8.54 47.83 -4.68
CA ALA A 69 -9.94 48.19 -4.51
C ALA A 69 -10.66 48.42 -5.85
N GLU A 70 -9.93 48.74 -6.93
CA GLU A 70 -10.47 48.89 -8.29
C GLU A 70 -10.29 47.62 -9.11
N GLU A 71 -9.15 46.96 -8.95
CA GLU A 71 -8.83 45.68 -9.58
C GLU A 71 -8.60 44.65 -8.48
N ASN A 72 -9.29 43.52 -8.50
CA ASN A 72 -9.06 42.51 -7.47
C ASN A 72 -7.60 42.07 -7.47
N TYR A 73 -7.02 41.85 -6.28
CA TYR A 73 -5.67 41.32 -6.16
C TYR A 73 -5.56 39.98 -6.89
N GLU A 74 -4.88 39.98 -8.04
CA GLU A 74 -4.51 38.76 -8.75
C GLU A 74 -3.16 38.29 -8.22
N ARG A 75 -3.12 37.03 -7.78
CA ARG A 75 -1.88 36.43 -7.29
C ARG A 75 -0.88 36.37 -8.44
N TYR A 76 0.36 36.80 -8.19
CA TYR A 76 1.47 36.64 -9.15
C TYR A 76 1.43 35.24 -9.76
N VAL A 77 1.52 35.16 -11.10
CA VAL A 77 1.67 33.87 -11.77
C VAL A 77 3.07 33.36 -11.47
N SER A 78 3.16 32.61 -10.38
CA SER A 78 4.40 32.00 -9.95
C SER A 78 4.69 30.88 -10.94
N GLU A 79 5.73 31.07 -11.77
CA GLU A 79 6.25 30.00 -12.63
C GLU A 79 6.60 28.74 -11.83
N GLN A 80 6.86 28.88 -10.52
CA GLN A 80 7.08 27.78 -9.60
C GLN A 80 5.80 26.97 -9.30
N LEU A 81 4.59 27.55 -9.46
CA LEU A 81 3.31 26.84 -9.33
C LEU A 81 2.95 26.04 -10.60
N GLU A 82 3.59 26.30 -11.73
CA GLU A 82 3.37 25.54 -12.96
C GLU A 82 4.11 24.19 -12.95
N GLY A 83 5.05 24.00 -12.02
CA GLY A 83 5.81 22.76 -11.85
C GLY A 83 7.03 22.62 -12.74
N PHE A 84 7.63 21.43 -12.71
CA PHE A 84 8.86 21.09 -13.41
C PHE A 84 8.55 20.64 -14.83
N ARG A 85 9.39 21.05 -15.79
CA ARG A 85 9.30 20.57 -17.17
C ARG A 85 9.89 19.16 -17.24
N THR A 86 9.14 18.25 -17.84
CA THR A 86 9.55 16.87 -18.09
C THR A 86 9.86 16.71 -19.57
N TYR A 87 10.95 16.04 -19.88
CA TYR A 87 11.41 15.77 -21.23
C TYR A 87 11.55 14.27 -21.43
N ASP A 88 11.36 13.79 -22.66
CA ASP A 88 11.64 12.41 -23.01
C ASP A 88 13.16 12.16 -23.11
N ILE A 89 13.54 10.91 -23.38
CA ILE A 89 14.96 10.52 -23.54
C ILE A 89 15.67 11.19 -24.73
N TYR A 90 14.90 11.78 -25.66
CA TYR A 90 15.40 12.48 -26.84
C TYR A 90 15.43 14.01 -26.63
N GLY A 91 15.05 14.50 -25.46
CA GLY A 91 15.00 15.92 -25.13
C GLY A 91 13.75 16.64 -25.62
N ASN A 92 12.73 15.93 -26.12
CA ASN A 92 11.46 16.55 -26.48
C ASN A 92 10.66 16.88 -25.22
N TYR A 93 10.01 18.06 -25.22
CA TYR A 93 9.16 18.47 -24.11
C TYR A 93 7.90 17.60 -24.05
N VAL A 94 7.66 16.95 -22.90
CA VAL A 94 6.50 16.07 -22.67
C VAL A 94 5.40 16.84 -21.96
N THR A 95 5.71 17.42 -20.81
CA THR A 95 4.73 18.12 -19.97
C THR A 95 5.42 19.03 -18.96
N ARG A 96 4.65 19.84 -18.24
CA ARG A 96 5.11 20.60 -17.07
C ARG A 96 4.12 20.39 -15.93
N GLY A 97 4.62 20.00 -14.76
CA GLY A 97 3.77 19.74 -13.60
C GLY A 97 4.56 19.26 -12.39
N PHE A 98 3.83 18.78 -11.37
CA PHE A 98 4.41 18.18 -10.18
C PHE A 98 4.15 16.67 -10.17
N GLU A 99 5.16 15.90 -9.79
CA GLU A 99 4.97 14.49 -9.44
C GLU A 99 4.32 14.45 -8.05
N ILE A 100 3.03 14.11 -8.00
CA ILE A 100 2.27 14.07 -6.74
C ILE A 100 2.37 12.69 -6.07
N TYR A 101 2.33 11.63 -6.87
CA TYR A 101 2.40 10.25 -6.45
C TYR A 101 3.21 9.45 -7.46
N SER A 102 4.01 8.51 -6.97
CA SER A 102 4.74 7.56 -7.80
C SER A 102 4.85 6.22 -7.10
N TRP A 103 4.52 5.16 -7.83
CA TRP A 103 4.71 3.79 -7.40
C TRP A 103 5.44 3.03 -8.51
N THR A 104 6.66 2.61 -8.20
CA THR A 104 7.52 1.88 -9.12
C THR A 104 7.83 0.50 -8.53
N ALA A 105 7.86 -0.52 -9.37
CA ALA A 105 8.29 -1.86 -9.02
C ALA A 105 9.28 -2.37 -10.07
N ASN A 106 10.57 -2.35 -9.72
CA ASN A 106 11.68 -2.82 -10.52
C ASN A 106 12.12 -4.20 -10.01
N SER A 107 12.28 -5.16 -10.91
CA SER A 107 12.66 -6.52 -10.56
C SER A 107 13.46 -7.13 -11.73
N PRO A 108 14.65 -7.72 -11.48
CA PRO A 108 15.30 -7.90 -10.18
C PRO A 108 16.07 -6.65 -9.70
N ALA A 109 15.94 -6.31 -8.41
CA ALA A 109 16.71 -5.25 -7.73
C ALA A 109 16.69 -5.47 -6.20
N SER A 110 17.74 -5.07 -5.48
CA SER A 110 17.83 -5.22 -4.01
C SER A 110 16.75 -4.45 -3.26
N THR A 111 16.44 -3.22 -3.70
CA THR A 111 15.31 -2.41 -3.20
C THR A 111 14.53 -1.88 -4.39
N GLY A 112 13.76 -2.75 -5.02
CA GLY A 112 13.18 -2.49 -6.33
C GLY A 112 11.81 -1.83 -6.30
N THR A 113 11.09 -1.88 -5.18
CA THR A 113 9.78 -1.23 -5.07
C THR A 113 9.85 0.07 -4.30
N SER A 114 9.39 1.14 -4.93
CA SER A 114 9.38 2.49 -4.38
C SER A 114 7.97 3.05 -4.40
N VAL A 115 7.51 3.60 -3.28
CA VAL A 115 6.30 4.43 -3.22
C VAL A 115 6.68 5.80 -2.69
N ARG A 116 6.32 6.83 -3.44
CA ARG A 116 6.61 8.23 -3.15
C ARG A 116 5.32 9.03 -3.15
N LYS A 117 5.06 9.73 -2.05
CA LYS A 117 3.95 10.68 -1.89
C LYS A 117 4.56 12.06 -1.64
N ALA A 118 4.39 13.00 -2.57
CA ALA A 118 4.97 14.34 -2.46
C ALA A 118 4.30 15.17 -1.35
N PRO A 119 4.95 16.21 -0.80
CA PRO A 119 4.33 17.07 0.22
C PRO A 119 3.02 17.71 -0.26
N LYS A 120 2.91 17.99 -1.56
CA LYS A 120 1.68 18.51 -2.18
C LYS A 120 0.51 17.52 -2.15
N PHE A 121 0.77 16.21 -2.11
CA PHE A 121 -0.28 15.19 -1.98
C PHE A 121 -1.09 15.41 -0.70
N SER A 122 -0.44 15.65 0.44
CA SER A 122 -1.12 15.96 1.69
C SER A 122 -1.52 17.42 1.80
N GLY A 123 -0.67 18.35 1.38
CA GLY A 123 -0.92 19.79 1.54
C GLY A 123 -2.03 20.32 0.65
N TRP A 124 -1.93 20.10 -0.66
CA TRP A 124 -2.86 20.66 -1.65
C TRP A 124 -4.07 19.76 -1.85
N PHE A 125 -3.82 18.46 -1.98
CA PHE A 125 -4.84 17.46 -2.31
C PHE A 125 -5.42 16.74 -1.09
N ARG A 126 -4.93 17.03 0.13
CA ARG A 126 -5.44 16.42 1.38
C ARG A 126 -5.47 14.89 1.32
N ASN A 127 -4.44 14.29 0.74
CA ASN A 127 -4.27 12.85 0.55
C ASN A 127 -5.31 12.20 -0.37
N LEU A 128 -5.94 12.95 -1.28
CA LEU A 128 -6.87 12.42 -2.27
C LEU A 128 -6.74 13.17 -3.60
N VAL A 129 -6.31 12.45 -4.63
CA VAL A 129 -6.25 12.95 -6.01
C VAL A 129 -7.23 12.15 -6.85
N VAL A 130 -8.16 12.84 -7.50
CA VAL A 130 -9.11 12.23 -8.45
C VAL A 130 -8.92 12.90 -9.80
N SER A 131 -8.62 12.09 -10.81
CA SER A 131 -8.61 12.51 -12.21
C SER A 131 -9.72 11.79 -12.93
N SER A 132 -10.61 12.53 -13.61
CA SER A 132 -11.72 11.94 -14.36
C SER A 132 -11.70 12.39 -15.81
N MET A 133 -12.12 11.50 -16.70
CA MET A 133 -12.32 11.79 -18.11
C MET A 133 -13.65 11.17 -18.56
N SER A 134 -14.30 11.85 -19.51
CA SER A 134 -15.46 11.30 -20.19
C SER A 134 -15.38 11.61 -21.67
N LYS A 135 -15.82 10.65 -22.50
CA LYS A 135 -15.93 10.83 -23.94
C LYS A 135 -17.09 10.00 -24.47
N GLY A 136 -18.17 10.68 -24.86
CA GLY A 136 -19.41 10.02 -25.25
C GLY A 136 -19.99 9.24 -24.08
N GLN A 137 -20.17 7.93 -24.27
CA GLN A 137 -20.70 7.00 -23.28
C GLN A 137 -19.63 6.39 -22.36
N PHE A 138 -18.35 6.74 -22.56
CA PHE A 138 -17.26 6.21 -21.76
C PHE A 138 -16.88 7.18 -20.66
N TYR A 139 -16.83 6.66 -19.43
CA TYR A 139 -16.41 7.37 -18.23
C TYR A 139 -15.24 6.62 -17.60
N SER A 140 -14.23 7.35 -17.16
CA SER A 140 -13.05 6.78 -16.50
C SER A 140 -12.59 7.73 -15.40
N ALA A 141 -12.29 7.19 -14.22
CA ALA A 141 -11.79 7.96 -13.09
C ALA A 141 -10.64 7.21 -12.40
N LEU A 142 -9.49 7.87 -12.26
CA LEU A 142 -8.36 7.40 -11.47
C LEU A 142 -8.31 8.15 -10.15
N THR A 143 -8.46 7.42 -9.06
CA THR A 143 -8.41 7.92 -7.69
C THR A 143 -7.17 7.38 -6.99
N ILE A 144 -6.40 8.26 -6.37
CA ILE A 144 -5.22 7.95 -5.56
C ILE A 144 -5.46 8.55 -4.19
N GLY A 145 -5.40 7.74 -3.13
CA GLY A 145 -5.74 8.25 -1.81
C GLY A 145 -5.24 7.40 -0.66
N ASP A 146 -5.14 8.02 0.51
CA ASP A 146 -4.77 7.33 1.74
C ASP A 146 -5.95 6.63 2.43
N ALA A 147 -7.17 7.12 2.17
CA ALA A 147 -8.41 6.65 2.80
C ALA A 147 -9.58 6.70 1.80
N ILE A 148 -9.52 5.85 0.77
CA ILE A 148 -10.60 5.68 -0.20
C ILE A 148 -11.63 4.70 0.38
N SER A 149 -12.90 5.09 0.42
CA SER A 149 -13.98 4.15 0.77
C SER A 149 -14.35 3.35 -0.48
N THR A 150 -14.05 2.05 -0.48
CA THR A 150 -14.24 1.20 -1.66
C THR A 150 -14.99 -0.07 -1.29
N THR A 151 -16.01 -0.37 -2.08
CA THR A 151 -16.76 -1.63 -2.00
C THR A 151 -16.84 -2.21 -3.41
N LEU A 152 -16.28 -3.41 -3.61
CA LEU A 152 -16.48 -4.18 -4.84
C LEU A 152 -17.76 -4.99 -4.69
N THR A 153 -17.75 -5.95 -3.76
CA THR A 153 -18.93 -6.70 -3.34
C THR A 153 -18.83 -7.04 -1.85
N PRO A 154 -19.95 -7.29 -1.15
CA PRO A 154 -19.96 -7.65 0.27
C PRO A 154 -19.08 -8.85 0.67
N LEU A 155 -19.00 -9.90 -0.16
CA LEU A 155 -18.22 -11.11 0.19
C LEU A 155 -16.76 -11.07 -0.30
N THR A 156 -16.36 -10.09 -1.12
CA THR A 156 -14.97 -10.01 -1.62
C THR A 156 -14.16 -8.87 -0.99
N PHE A 157 -14.56 -7.62 -1.22
CA PHE A 157 -13.80 -6.47 -0.76
C PHE A 157 -14.72 -5.31 -0.38
N ARG A 158 -14.68 -4.96 0.90
CA ARG A 158 -15.34 -3.79 1.46
C ARG A 158 -14.43 -3.16 2.50
N LYS A 159 -13.88 -1.98 2.19
CA LYS A 159 -13.02 -1.23 3.10
C LYS A 159 -13.51 0.21 3.22
N PRO A 160 -13.77 0.71 4.44
CA PRO A 160 -14.17 2.10 4.64
C PRO A 160 -13.02 3.09 4.40
N ALA A 161 -11.78 2.63 4.57
CA ALA A 161 -10.58 3.39 4.27
C ALA A 161 -9.51 2.45 3.71
N PHE A 162 -9.25 2.59 2.42
CA PHE A 162 -8.24 1.88 1.65
C PHE A 162 -7.17 2.86 1.18
N ASN A 163 -5.90 2.54 1.44
CA ASN A 163 -4.78 3.31 0.91
C ASN A 163 -4.34 2.70 -0.41
N GLY A 164 -4.34 3.47 -1.49
CA GLY A 164 -3.86 2.99 -2.77
C GLY A 164 -4.45 3.71 -3.97
N LEU A 165 -4.56 2.95 -5.06
CA LEU A 165 -5.07 3.36 -6.34
C LEU A 165 -6.41 2.66 -6.58
N GLN A 166 -7.38 3.41 -7.09
CA GLN A 166 -8.63 2.89 -7.64
C GLN A 166 -8.82 3.48 -9.03
N TRP A 167 -9.02 2.62 -10.03
CA TRP A 167 -9.36 3.03 -11.37
C TRP A 167 -10.73 2.48 -11.74
N ASP A 168 -11.67 3.38 -11.95
CA ASP A 168 -13.04 3.08 -12.32
C ASP A 168 -13.25 3.37 -13.81
N PHE A 169 -13.99 2.48 -14.47
CA PHE A 169 -14.40 2.58 -15.84
C PHE A 169 -15.88 2.24 -15.95
N ALA A 170 -16.64 3.03 -16.70
CA ALA A 170 -18.06 2.78 -16.94
C ALA A 170 -18.43 3.10 -18.40
N SER A 171 -19.36 2.31 -18.92
CA SER A 171 -20.02 2.44 -20.21
C SER A 171 -21.48 2.03 -20.07
N ASP A 172 -22.28 2.15 -21.14
CA ASP A 172 -23.70 1.78 -21.14
C ASP A 172 -23.99 0.35 -20.64
N ARG A 173 -23.13 -0.62 -20.96
CA ARG A 173 -23.35 -2.04 -20.64
C ARG A 173 -22.31 -2.65 -19.71
N PHE A 174 -21.16 -2.01 -19.53
CA PHE A 174 -20.05 -2.54 -18.76
C PHE A 174 -19.53 -1.52 -17.78
N ALA A 175 -19.22 -1.96 -16.57
CA ALA A 175 -18.44 -1.19 -15.62
C ALA A 175 -17.33 -2.06 -15.03
N ALA A 176 -16.19 -1.47 -14.73
CA ALA A 176 -15.07 -2.15 -14.11
C ALA A 176 -14.37 -1.23 -13.12
N THR A 177 -13.92 -1.81 -12.01
CA THR A 177 -13.12 -1.14 -10.99
C THR A 177 -11.87 -1.98 -10.76
N LEU A 178 -10.70 -1.38 -10.95
CA LEU A 178 -9.42 -1.93 -10.53
C LEU A 178 -8.97 -1.24 -9.25
N ILE A 179 -8.45 -2.00 -8.30
CA ILE A 179 -7.79 -1.47 -7.12
C ILE A 179 -6.38 -2.05 -7.00
N ALA A 180 -5.44 -1.23 -6.55
CA ALA A 180 -4.08 -1.65 -6.29
C ALA A 180 -3.52 -0.93 -5.07
N SER A 181 -2.81 -1.66 -4.20
CA SER A 181 -2.20 -1.09 -3.01
C SER A 181 -0.95 -1.86 -2.61
N ARG A 182 0.03 -1.13 -2.08
CA ARG A 182 1.13 -1.70 -1.31
C ARG A 182 0.69 -1.72 0.16
N LEU A 183 0.15 -2.86 0.62
CA LEU A 183 -0.36 -3.00 1.99
C LEU A 183 0.74 -2.86 3.03
N ALA A 184 1.90 -3.48 2.77
CA ALA A 184 3.07 -3.37 3.63
C ALA A 184 3.70 -1.98 3.43
N SER A 185 3.57 -1.12 4.45
CA SER A 185 4.06 0.25 4.43
C SER A 185 3.62 1.03 3.17
N PRO A 186 2.39 1.57 3.12
CA PRO A 186 1.81 2.21 1.93
C PRO A 186 2.51 3.51 1.46
N GLY A 187 3.69 3.82 2.03
CA GLY A 187 4.45 5.03 1.78
C GLY A 187 3.95 6.16 2.67
N THR A 188 4.90 6.87 3.27
CA THR A 188 4.65 8.12 4.00
C THR A 188 4.87 9.31 3.07
N VAL A 189 4.22 10.42 3.39
CA VAL A 189 4.50 11.69 2.73
C VAL A 189 5.94 12.09 3.03
N ILE A 190 6.71 12.38 1.98
CA ILE A 190 8.12 12.78 2.11
C ILE A 190 8.22 14.21 2.67
N ALA A 191 9.36 14.53 3.31
CA ALA A 191 9.56 15.83 3.93
C ALA A 191 9.84 16.96 2.91
N SER A 192 10.43 16.66 1.75
CA SER A 192 10.79 17.63 0.73
C SER A 192 10.55 17.07 -0.67
N GLU A 193 10.26 17.94 -1.63
CA GLU A 193 10.03 17.57 -3.04
C GLU A 193 11.19 16.78 -3.65
N ASN A 194 12.43 16.99 -3.19
CA ASN A 194 13.61 16.31 -3.73
C ASN A 194 13.95 14.99 -3.03
N SER A 195 13.21 14.59 -1.98
CA SER A 195 13.50 13.37 -1.21
C SER A 195 13.13 12.09 -1.96
N GLY A 196 13.90 11.01 -1.86
CA GLY A 196 13.51 9.72 -2.46
C GLY A 196 12.20 9.16 -1.87
N GLY A 197 11.54 8.29 -2.63
CA GLY A 197 10.42 7.48 -2.13
C GLY A 197 10.88 6.43 -1.11
N GLN A 198 9.91 5.80 -0.44
CA GLN A 198 10.20 4.67 0.44
C GLN A 198 10.45 3.41 -0.39
N ASN A 199 11.70 2.94 -0.35
CA ASN A 199 12.14 1.73 -1.05
C ASN A 199 12.07 0.51 -0.13
N LEU A 200 11.57 -0.60 -0.65
CA LEU A 200 11.50 -1.90 0.04
C LEU A 200 11.99 -3.00 -0.89
N SER A 201 12.48 -4.10 -0.30
CA SER A 201 12.83 -5.35 -1.01
C SER A 201 11.61 -6.25 -1.10
N ASP A 202 11.01 -6.56 0.05
CA ASP A 202 9.83 -7.38 0.20
C ASP A 202 8.59 -6.54 0.49
N VAL A 203 7.50 -6.82 -0.23
CA VAL A 203 6.24 -6.09 -0.08
C VAL A 203 5.05 -7.02 -0.22
N THR A 204 4.01 -6.74 0.56
CA THR A 204 2.69 -7.33 0.36
C THR A 204 1.85 -6.38 -0.49
N ASN A 205 1.52 -6.79 -1.72
CA ASN A 205 0.65 -6.03 -2.60
C ASN A 205 -0.76 -6.61 -2.59
N LEU A 206 -1.74 -5.72 -2.71
CA LEU A 206 -3.14 -6.02 -2.98
C LEU A 206 -3.44 -5.58 -4.41
N TYR A 207 -4.04 -6.49 -5.17
CA TYR A 207 -4.65 -6.19 -6.47
C TYR A 207 -6.09 -6.66 -6.45
N GLY A 208 -6.99 -5.87 -7.01
CA GLY A 208 -8.40 -6.20 -7.10
C GLY A 208 -8.98 -5.78 -8.43
N LEU A 209 -9.93 -6.57 -8.90
CA LEU A 209 -10.74 -6.31 -10.08
C LEU A 209 -12.18 -6.64 -9.73
N HIS A 210 -13.09 -5.75 -10.07
CA HIS A 210 -14.51 -6.03 -10.19
C HIS A 210 -14.96 -5.60 -11.57
N ALA A 211 -15.68 -6.46 -12.28
CA ALA A 211 -16.26 -6.13 -13.57
C ALA A 211 -17.72 -6.55 -13.58
N THR A 212 -18.58 -5.72 -14.16
CA THR A 212 -20.01 -5.99 -14.31
C THR A 212 -20.43 -5.81 -15.77
N ALA A 213 -21.37 -6.64 -16.19
CA ALA A 213 -22.01 -6.57 -17.49
C ALA A 213 -23.53 -6.61 -17.32
N SER A 214 -24.22 -5.63 -17.89
CA SER A 214 -25.66 -5.62 -18.00
C SER A 214 -26.08 -6.59 -19.10
N LEU A 215 -26.82 -7.64 -18.73
CA LEU A 215 -27.33 -8.66 -19.67
C LEU A 215 -28.66 -8.24 -20.31
N GLY A 216 -29.32 -7.23 -19.75
CA GLY A 216 -30.58 -6.65 -20.22
C GLY A 216 -30.92 -5.43 -19.36
N ASP A 217 -32.20 -5.04 -19.37
CA ASP A 217 -32.65 -3.83 -18.66
C ASP A 217 -32.72 -4.02 -17.14
N PHE A 218 -32.86 -5.26 -16.68
CA PHE A 218 -33.10 -5.60 -15.27
C PHE A 218 -32.03 -6.49 -14.65
N SER A 219 -31.10 -7.06 -15.42
CA SER A 219 -30.17 -8.08 -14.92
C SER A 219 -28.71 -7.72 -15.14
N ARG A 220 -27.89 -7.90 -14.10
CA ARG A 220 -26.45 -7.61 -14.10
C ARG A 220 -25.66 -8.81 -13.60
N LEU A 221 -24.64 -9.19 -14.34
CA LEU A 221 -23.67 -10.21 -13.93
C LEU A 221 -22.37 -9.52 -13.54
N GLY A 222 -21.79 -9.91 -12.42
CA GLY A 222 -20.52 -9.40 -11.93
C GLY A 222 -19.51 -10.50 -11.63
N PHE A 223 -18.24 -10.16 -11.82
CA PHE A 223 -17.08 -10.96 -11.48
C PHE A 223 -16.14 -10.13 -10.63
N SER A 224 -15.62 -10.73 -9.56
CA SER A 224 -14.68 -10.10 -8.63
C SER A 224 -13.46 -11.01 -8.45
N TYR A 225 -12.27 -10.41 -8.46
CA TYR A 225 -11.03 -11.08 -8.10
C TYR A 225 -10.20 -10.17 -7.22
N ILE A 226 -9.82 -10.65 -6.04
CA ILE A 226 -8.93 -9.96 -5.12
C ILE A 226 -7.74 -10.86 -4.85
N ASN A 227 -6.54 -10.33 -4.92
CA ASN A 227 -5.30 -11.01 -4.59
C ASN A 227 -4.50 -10.16 -3.61
N ILE A 228 -4.01 -10.80 -2.55
CA ILE A 228 -3.07 -10.24 -1.59
C ILE A 228 -1.90 -11.19 -1.55
N ALA A 229 -0.72 -10.75 -1.94
CA ALA A 229 0.45 -11.63 -2.03
C ALA A 229 1.75 -10.90 -1.70
N ASN A 230 2.71 -11.65 -1.18
CA ASN A 230 4.07 -11.19 -0.95
C ASN A 230 4.87 -11.25 -2.25
N PHE A 231 5.63 -10.19 -2.51
CA PHE A 231 6.50 -10.01 -3.67
C PHE A 231 7.89 -9.62 -3.18
N ALA A 232 8.91 -10.23 -3.77
CA ALA A 232 10.31 -9.90 -3.49
C ALA A 232 10.95 -9.26 -4.71
N SER A 233 11.50 -8.05 -4.58
CA SER A 233 12.15 -7.35 -5.69
C SER A 233 13.48 -7.98 -6.08
N SER A 234 14.15 -8.69 -5.17
CA SER A 234 15.40 -9.42 -5.43
C SER A 234 15.21 -10.56 -6.44
N ARG A 235 13.99 -11.12 -6.52
CA ARG A 235 13.63 -12.17 -7.48
C ARG A 235 13.33 -11.55 -8.85
N ARG A 236 13.51 -12.32 -9.92
CA ARG A 236 13.03 -11.94 -11.27
C ARG A 236 11.50 -11.90 -11.30
N LEU A 237 10.93 -11.02 -12.11
CA LEU A 237 9.47 -10.82 -12.17
C LEU A 237 8.69 -12.12 -12.45
N GLY A 238 9.19 -12.99 -13.34
CA GLY A 238 8.56 -14.29 -13.64
C GLY A 238 8.56 -15.30 -12.48
N ASN A 239 9.40 -15.08 -11.47
CA ASN A 239 9.45 -15.92 -10.25
C ASN A 239 8.57 -15.37 -9.12
N ASN A 240 8.00 -14.16 -9.29
CA ASN A 240 6.99 -13.62 -8.40
C ASN A 240 5.61 -14.11 -8.86
N SER A 241 5.09 -15.11 -8.15
CA SER A 241 3.78 -15.70 -8.44
C SER A 241 2.65 -14.91 -7.79
N VAL A 242 1.44 -14.96 -8.38
CA VAL A 242 0.20 -14.50 -7.73
C VAL A 242 -0.13 -15.27 -6.43
N LYS A 243 0.48 -16.45 -6.25
CA LYS A 243 0.44 -17.21 -4.97
C LYS A 243 1.33 -16.60 -3.88
N GLY A 244 2.08 -15.56 -4.23
CA GLY A 244 3.11 -14.95 -3.41
C GLY A 244 4.39 -15.76 -3.31
N VAL A 245 5.41 -15.14 -2.76
CA VAL A 245 6.71 -15.73 -2.42
C VAL A 245 7.00 -15.51 -0.93
N LEU A 246 7.95 -16.25 -0.39
CA LEU A 246 8.47 -15.96 0.95
C LEU A 246 9.34 -14.71 0.89
N THR A 247 9.24 -13.89 1.94
CA THR A 247 10.13 -12.75 2.15
C THR A 247 11.56 -13.24 2.39
N GLU A 248 12.53 -12.36 2.28
CA GLU A 248 13.94 -12.65 2.53
C GLU A 248 14.15 -13.23 3.94
N ASP A 249 13.53 -12.62 4.96
CA ASP A 249 13.58 -13.11 6.34
C ASP A 249 12.95 -14.50 6.49
N GLN A 250 11.82 -14.76 5.84
CA GLN A 250 11.14 -16.05 5.89
C GLN A 250 11.93 -17.16 5.18
N ASN A 251 12.68 -16.82 4.14
CA ASN A 251 13.47 -17.75 3.33
C ASN A 251 14.93 -17.88 3.82
N GLY A 252 15.34 -17.11 4.82
CA GLY A 252 16.72 -17.07 5.32
C GLY A 252 17.06 -18.13 6.37
N GLY A 253 16.04 -18.78 6.96
CA GLY A 253 16.20 -19.78 8.03
C GLY A 253 15.66 -21.16 7.65
N HIS A 254 15.89 -22.15 8.51
CA HIS A 254 15.36 -23.51 8.37
C HIS A 254 14.26 -23.77 9.41
N VAL A 255 13.35 -24.68 9.11
CA VAL A 255 12.33 -25.12 10.07
C VAL A 255 12.97 -26.09 11.06
N GLU A 256 13.25 -25.61 12.26
CA GLU A 256 13.92 -26.39 13.32
C GLU A 256 12.91 -27.02 14.27
N THR A 257 11.79 -26.34 14.50
CA THR A 257 10.75 -26.79 15.43
C THR A 257 9.39 -26.41 14.89
N ILE A 258 8.45 -27.34 14.94
CA ILE A 258 7.04 -27.09 14.64
C ILE A 258 6.22 -27.39 15.89
N VAL A 259 5.27 -26.51 16.20
CA VAL A 259 4.31 -26.74 17.27
C VAL A 259 2.91 -26.81 16.66
N LEU A 260 2.24 -27.93 16.87
CA LEU A 260 0.82 -28.09 16.58
C LEU A 260 0.03 -27.86 17.86
N ARG A 261 -0.99 -27.01 17.81
CA ARG A 261 -1.94 -26.80 18.89
C ARG A 261 -3.29 -27.37 18.48
N LEU A 262 -3.79 -28.30 19.27
CA LEU A 262 -5.11 -28.89 19.14
C LEU A 262 -5.96 -28.39 20.30
N SER A 263 -7.06 -27.73 19.99
CA SER A 263 -8.02 -27.24 20.98
C SER A 263 -9.45 -27.60 20.57
N ASP A 264 -10.36 -27.39 21.49
CA ASP A 264 -11.80 -27.36 21.24
C ASP A 264 -12.16 -26.15 20.34
N ASP A 265 -12.98 -26.32 19.28
CA ASP A 265 -13.49 -25.17 18.48
C ASP A 265 -14.68 -24.49 19.19
N SER A 266 -15.38 -25.21 20.10
CA SER A 266 -16.51 -24.72 20.91
C SER A 266 -16.23 -24.81 22.42
N PRO A 267 -15.17 -24.16 22.94
CA PRO A 267 -14.72 -24.34 24.33
C PRO A 267 -15.73 -23.90 25.41
N GLU A 268 -16.80 -23.21 25.03
CA GLU A 268 -17.81 -22.64 25.92
C GLU A 268 -18.76 -23.69 26.50
N ASP A 269 -18.91 -24.85 25.84
CA ASP A 269 -19.86 -25.88 26.26
C ASP A 269 -19.25 -26.93 27.21
N GLY A 270 -17.92 -27.01 27.26
CA GLY A 270 -17.15 -27.96 28.06
C GLY A 270 -17.42 -29.43 27.72
N LYS A 271 -17.89 -29.74 26.51
CA LYS A 271 -18.33 -31.08 26.11
C LYS A 271 -17.75 -31.49 24.77
N GLY A 272 -16.94 -32.54 24.79
CA GLY A 272 -16.56 -33.25 23.57
C GLY A 272 -15.62 -32.43 22.67
N GLY A 273 -14.53 -31.93 23.25
CA GLY A 273 -13.48 -31.28 22.48
C GLY A 273 -12.56 -32.26 21.74
N ALA A 274 -11.45 -31.73 21.23
CA ALA A 274 -10.50 -32.43 20.38
C ALA A 274 -9.95 -33.72 21.01
N GLN A 275 -10.10 -34.84 20.30
CA GLN A 275 -9.51 -36.13 20.69
C GLN A 275 -8.45 -36.57 19.68
N LEU A 276 -7.20 -36.67 20.13
CA LEU A 276 -6.07 -37.14 19.33
C LEU A 276 -5.81 -38.63 19.57
N PHE A 277 -5.82 -39.42 18.50
CA PHE A 277 -5.59 -40.85 18.51
C PHE A 277 -4.18 -41.23 18.05
N SER A 278 -3.69 -40.58 17.00
CA SER A 278 -2.38 -40.84 16.41
C SER A 278 -1.86 -39.59 15.73
N GLU A 279 -0.54 -39.47 15.67
CA GLU A 279 0.17 -38.45 14.93
C GLU A 279 1.30 -39.09 14.14
N ARG A 280 1.61 -38.52 12.97
CA ARG A 280 2.75 -38.90 12.13
C ARG A 280 3.28 -37.65 11.45
N ILE A 281 4.59 -37.65 11.21
CA ILE A 281 5.30 -36.62 10.46
C ILE A 281 5.97 -37.25 9.24
N PHE A 282 5.88 -36.56 8.12
CA PHE A 282 6.53 -36.90 6.87
C PHE A 282 7.44 -35.74 6.45
N LEU A 283 8.69 -36.04 6.10
CA LEU A 283 9.62 -35.09 5.51
C LEU A 283 9.89 -35.53 4.07
N ASN A 284 9.75 -34.63 3.10
CA ASN A 284 9.91 -34.92 1.67
C ASN A 284 9.08 -36.15 1.18
N GLY A 285 7.98 -36.47 1.86
CA GLY A 285 7.10 -37.61 1.55
C GLY A 285 7.47 -38.94 2.23
N VAL A 286 8.57 -38.99 3.00
CA VAL A 286 9.00 -40.16 3.79
C VAL A 286 8.55 -40.00 5.24
N GLU A 287 8.04 -41.06 5.87
CA GLU A 287 7.63 -41.04 7.28
C GLU A 287 8.86 -41.05 8.20
N HIS A 288 8.89 -40.15 9.19
CA HIS A 288 9.97 -40.06 10.19
C HIS A 288 9.45 -40.39 11.59
N PRO A 289 9.31 -41.69 11.94
CA PRO A 289 8.79 -42.12 13.24
C PRO A 289 9.73 -41.84 14.41
N GLU A 290 10.99 -41.53 14.15
CA GLU A 290 11.97 -41.13 15.17
C GLU A 290 11.70 -39.73 15.76
N ILE A 291 11.01 -38.86 15.01
CA ILE A 291 10.66 -37.51 15.45
C ILE A 291 9.37 -37.58 16.27
N VAL A 292 9.51 -37.86 17.56
CA VAL A 292 8.37 -37.98 18.48
C VAL A 292 8.07 -36.63 19.13
N PRO A 293 6.84 -36.10 19.03
CA PRO A 293 6.52 -34.80 19.59
C PRO A 293 6.54 -34.82 21.12
N THR A 294 7.06 -33.76 21.70
CA THR A 294 6.88 -33.47 23.13
C THR A 294 5.45 -32.96 23.33
N VAL A 295 4.66 -33.70 24.11
CA VAL A 295 3.27 -33.36 24.41
C VAL A 295 3.18 -32.47 25.64
N ARG A 296 2.50 -31.33 25.53
CA ARG A 296 2.14 -30.44 26.64
C ARG A 296 0.64 -30.18 26.68
N GLY A 297 0.08 -30.06 27.88
CA GLY A 297 -1.36 -29.87 28.07
C GLY A 297 -2.18 -31.11 27.66
N GLY A 298 -3.49 -30.92 27.61
CA GLY A 298 -4.45 -31.99 27.38
C GLY A 298 -4.57 -32.98 28.55
N VAL A 299 -5.69 -33.68 28.59
CA VAL A 299 -5.99 -34.68 29.62
C VAL A 299 -5.94 -36.06 28.99
N ARG A 300 -5.12 -36.96 29.54
CA ARG A 300 -5.12 -38.37 29.13
C ARG A 300 -6.32 -39.08 29.72
N ARG A 301 -7.27 -39.51 28.88
CA ARG A 301 -8.43 -40.34 29.25
C ARG A 301 -8.47 -41.59 28.40
N SER A 302 -8.54 -42.76 29.02
CA SER A 302 -8.64 -44.05 28.32
C SER A 302 -7.55 -44.31 27.26
N GLY A 303 -6.33 -43.77 27.45
CA GLY A 303 -5.21 -43.90 26.51
C GLY A 303 -5.21 -42.87 25.37
N LEU A 304 -6.21 -41.99 25.31
CA LEU A 304 -6.37 -40.93 24.32
C LEU A 304 -5.99 -39.58 24.92
N LEU A 305 -5.53 -38.66 24.07
CA LEU A 305 -5.25 -37.29 24.47
C LEU A 305 -6.46 -36.43 24.12
N GLU A 306 -7.07 -35.78 25.13
CA GLU A 306 -8.26 -34.94 24.94
C GLU A 306 -8.00 -33.50 25.37
N ALA A 307 -8.42 -32.53 24.55
CA ALA A 307 -8.48 -31.10 24.89
C ALA A 307 -9.95 -30.66 24.82
N ASN A 308 -10.51 -30.24 25.95
CA ASN A 308 -11.91 -29.86 26.08
C ASN A 308 -12.01 -28.54 26.87
N GLY A 309 -12.89 -27.64 26.43
CA GLY A 309 -13.03 -26.33 27.03
C GLY A 309 -11.78 -25.48 26.81
N ALA A 310 -11.27 -24.88 27.89
CA ALA A 310 -10.07 -24.03 27.82
C ALA A 310 -8.74 -24.81 27.70
N GLU A 311 -8.77 -26.14 27.77
CA GLU A 311 -7.57 -26.98 27.63
C GLU A 311 -7.12 -27.06 26.17
N SER A 312 -5.80 -27.17 25.97
CA SER A 312 -5.20 -27.38 24.65
C SER A 312 -4.08 -28.42 24.73
N ILE A 313 -3.95 -29.20 23.67
CA ILE A 313 -2.82 -30.11 23.45
C ILE A 313 -1.81 -29.38 22.56
N GLU A 314 -0.58 -29.27 23.01
CA GLU A 314 0.53 -28.80 22.19
C GLU A 314 1.49 -29.96 21.90
N LEU A 315 1.71 -30.23 20.61
CA LEU A 315 2.66 -31.20 20.10
C LEU A 315 3.86 -30.44 19.55
N THR A 316 5.00 -30.50 20.24
CA THR A 316 6.24 -29.86 19.80
C THR A 316 7.17 -30.88 19.14
N TYR A 317 7.37 -30.74 17.82
CA TYR A 317 8.27 -31.57 17.02
C TYR A 317 9.64 -30.88 16.92
N ASN A 318 10.69 -31.53 17.41
CA ASN A 318 12.04 -30.99 17.38
C ASN A 318 12.85 -31.62 16.23
N ILE A 319 12.75 -31.01 15.06
CA ILE A 319 13.28 -31.56 13.81
C ILE A 319 14.81 -31.53 13.82
N ILE A 320 15.40 -30.46 14.35
CA ILE A 320 16.86 -30.31 14.37
C ILE A 320 17.55 -31.38 15.24
N SER A 321 16.96 -31.77 16.37
CA SER A 321 17.57 -32.78 17.26
C SER A 321 17.21 -34.21 16.88
N ASP A 322 15.99 -34.43 16.40
CA ASP A 322 15.43 -35.78 16.29
C ASP A 322 15.59 -36.37 14.89
N PHE A 323 15.89 -35.54 13.88
CA PHE A 323 16.08 -36.00 12.50
C PHE A 323 17.19 -37.05 12.37
N ALA A 324 16.86 -38.17 11.76
CA ALA A 324 17.83 -39.19 11.35
C ALA A 324 17.64 -39.53 9.87
N ALA A 325 18.69 -39.36 9.07
CA ALA A 325 18.67 -39.74 7.66
C ALA A 325 18.40 -41.24 7.50
N GLN A 326 17.38 -41.58 6.71
CA GLN A 326 16.99 -42.97 6.47
C GLN A 326 17.74 -43.56 5.25
N LEU A 327 17.96 -44.88 5.25
CA LEU A 327 18.65 -45.57 4.15
C LEU A 327 17.83 -45.49 2.86
N GLY A 328 18.40 -44.86 1.83
CA GLY A 328 17.77 -44.73 0.51
C GLY A 328 17.03 -43.41 0.28
N GLU A 329 17.07 -42.48 1.23
CA GLU A 329 16.57 -41.12 1.09
C GLU A 329 17.66 -40.17 0.57
N ASP A 330 17.27 -39.17 -0.24
CA ASP A 330 18.19 -38.13 -0.74
C ASP A 330 18.46 -37.02 0.31
N THR A 331 17.65 -36.96 1.39
CA THR A 331 17.77 -35.97 2.46
C THR A 331 18.88 -36.36 3.44
N ALA A 332 20.06 -35.77 3.29
CA ALA A 332 21.21 -36.07 4.16
C ALA A 332 21.18 -35.32 5.50
N SER A 333 20.50 -34.17 5.54
CA SER A 333 20.38 -33.28 6.70
C SER A 333 18.98 -32.68 6.77
N PHE A 334 18.53 -32.28 7.97
CA PHE A 334 17.26 -31.57 8.14
C PHE A 334 17.18 -30.26 7.32
N GLN A 335 18.34 -29.67 6.98
CA GLN A 335 18.43 -28.47 6.14
C GLN A 335 18.06 -28.74 4.67
N ASP A 336 18.11 -29.99 4.23
CA ASP A 336 17.74 -30.41 2.87
C ASP A 336 16.23 -30.68 2.73
N VAL A 337 15.47 -30.61 3.84
CA VAL A 337 14.02 -30.77 3.84
C VAL A 337 13.37 -29.65 3.03
N ARG A 338 12.47 -30.02 2.11
CA ARG A 338 11.73 -29.10 1.22
C ARG A 338 10.23 -29.11 1.49
N GLU A 339 9.76 -30.13 2.21
CA GLU A 339 8.36 -30.31 2.54
C GLU A 339 8.24 -31.02 3.88
N ILE A 340 7.37 -30.51 4.74
CA ILE A 340 6.96 -31.19 5.97
C ILE A 340 5.45 -31.36 5.93
N GLU A 341 5.00 -32.56 6.20
CA GLU A 341 3.60 -32.93 6.22
C GLU A 341 3.27 -33.68 7.51
N PHE A 342 2.09 -33.41 8.04
CA PHE A 342 1.57 -34.06 9.24
C PHE A 342 0.33 -34.84 8.88
N GLU A 343 0.18 -36.01 9.50
CA GLU A 343 -1.03 -36.83 9.44
C GLU A 343 -1.50 -37.08 10.88
N LEU A 344 -2.67 -36.56 11.21
CA LEU A 344 -3.28 -36.70 12.52
C LEU A 344 -4.55 -37.53 12.41
N VAL A 345 -4.75 -38.47 13.33
CA VAL A 345 -6.04 -39.13 13.52
C VAL A 345 -6.74 -38.40 14.66
N ILE A 346 -7.78 -37.65 14.32
CA ILE A 346 -8.48 -36.76 15.24
C ILE A 346 -10.00 -36.92 15.09
N ALA A 347 -10.73 -36.70 16.17
CA ALA A 347 -12.19 -36.72 16.20
C ALA A 347 -12.75 -35.62 17.11
N ASN A 348 -14.08 -35.52 17.13
CA ASN A 348 -14.90 -34.55 17.86
C ASN A 348 -14.71 -33.11 17.39
N ASP A 349 -15.03 -32.13 18.24
CA ASP A 349 -14.92 -30.72 17.95
C ASP A 349 -13.48 -30.25 18.14
N TYR A 350 -12.70 -30.34 17.06
CA TYR A 350 -11.30 -29.95 17.07
C TYR A 350 -11.02 -28.70 16.23
N LYS A 351 -10.02 -27.94 16.68
CA LYS A 351 -9.34 -26.87 15.96
C LYS A 351 -7.84 -27.14 15.98
N ILE A 352 -7.22 -27.17 14.80
CA ILE A 352 -5.80 -27.44 14.60
C ILE A 352 -5.11 -26.16 14.16
N GLU A 353 -4.09 -25.75 14.89
CA GLU A 353 -3.25 -24.60 14.55
C GLU A 353 -1.78 -25.03 14.50
N ALA A 354 -1.00 -24.42 13.63
CA ALA A 354 0.44 -24.70 13.49
C ALA A 354 1.28 -23.42 13.56
N THR A 355 2.47 -23.57 14.13
CA THR A 355 3.52 -22.55 14.16
C THR A 355 4.91 -23.19 14.03
N SER A 356 5.93 -22.40 13.71
CA SER A 356 7.32 -22.83 13.76
C SER A 356 8.23 -21.75 14.34
N ASN A 357 9.50 -22.10 14.53
CA ASN A 357 10.57 -21.16 14.89
C ASN A 357 10.68 -19.92 13.95
N LEU A 358 10.10 -19.97 12.75
CA LEU A 358 10.11 -18.87 11.77
C LEU A 358 8.81 -18.03 11.79
N GLN A 359 7.84 -18.39 12.62
CA GLN A 359 6.51 -17.76 12.65
C GLN A 359 6.28 -17.05 13.99
N ILE A 360 7.09 -16.02 14.23
CA ILE A 360 7.07 -15.20 15.44
C ILE A 360 6.55 -13.79 15.18
N ASN A 361 5.98 -13.14 16.19
CA ASN A 361 5.59 -11.74 16.13
C ASN A 361 6.78 -10.81 16.44
N SER A 362 6.56 -9.50 16.46
CA SER A 362 7.60 -8.50 16.76
C SER A 362 8.12 -8.53 18.21
N GLN A 363 7.55 -9.38 19.07
CA GLN A 363 7.92 -9.60 20.46
C GLN A 363 8.52 -11.00 20.67
N ASP A 364 8.87 -11.68 19.58
CA ASP A 364 9.42 -13.05 19.56
C ASP A 364 8.45 -14.13 20.08
N GLU A 365 7.14 -13.85 20.12
CA GLU A 365 6.13 -14.82 20.53
C GLU A 365 5.64 -15.62 19.32
N PRO A 366 5.39 -16.94 19.48
CA PRO A 366 4.90 -17.78 18.40
C PRO A 366 3.49 -17.36 17.96
N VAL A 367 3.32 -17.15 16.66
CA VAL A 367 2.01 -16.89 16.05
C VAL A 367 1.46 -18.22 15.57
N PHE A 368 0.24 -18.59 15.98
CA PHE A 368 -0.44 -19.80 15.54
C PHE A 368 -1.37 -19.49 14.37
N LEU A 369 -1.31 -20.31 13.31
CA LEU A 369 -2.19 -20.19 12.15
C LEU A 369 -3.10 -21.41 12.04
N LEU A 370 -4.39 -21.15 11.78
CA LEU A 370 -5.39 -22.19 11.55
C LEU A 370 -4.98 -23.08 10.38
N VAL A 371 -4.95 -24.39 10.62
CA VAL A 371 -4.73 -25.43 9.62
C VAL A 371 -6.05 -26.01 9.19
N GLU A 372 -6.80 -26.56 10.14
CA GLU A 372 -8.05 -27.28 9.92
C GLU A 372 -8.93 -27.13 11.17
N ARG A 373 -10.25 -27.24 11.01
CA ARG A 373 -11.18 -27.32 12.14
C ARG A 373 -12.42 -28.12 11.75
N THR A 374 -13.12 -28.61 12.75
CA THR A 374 -14.34 -29.39 12.54
C THR A 374 -15.48 -28.52 12.03
N HIS A 375 -16.34 -29.09 11.17
CA HIS A 375 -17.59 -28.45 10.82
C HIS A 375 -18.69 -28.83 11.83
N GLY A 376 -19.10 -27.86 12.64
CA GLY A 376 -20.06 -28.07 13.72
C GLY A 376 -19.40 -28.65 14.98
N ASN A 377 -20.22 -28.87 16.01
CA ASN A 377 -19.76 -29.32 17.32
C ASN A 377 -20.14 -30.80 17.53
N VAL A 378 -19.20 -31.69 17.19
CA VAL A 378 -19.38 -33.15 17.25
C VAL A 378 -18.71 -33.67 18.52
N SER A 379 -19.39 -34.53 19.28
CA SER A 379 -18.88 -35.00 20.60
C SER A 379 -18.92 -36.53 20.79
N ASP A 380 -19.41 -37.28 19.80
CA ASP A 380 -19.65 -38.73 19.86
C ASP A 380 -18.59 -39.57 19.12
N GLY A 381 -17.55 -38.93 18.58
CA GLY A 381 -16.48 -39.57 17.82
C GLY A 381 -16.86 -39.96 16.39
N SER A 382 -18.05 -39.60 15.91
CA SER A 382 -18.55 -40.05 14.60
C SER A 382 -17.75 -39.49 13.41
N ASN A 383 -17.04 -38.39 13.62
CA ASN A 383 -16.25 -37.68 12.61
C ASN A 383 -14.76 -38.04 12.63
N MET A 384 -14.37 -39.15 13.27
CA MET A 384 -12.97 -39.59 13.30
C MET A 384 -12.42 -39.72 11.88
N SER A 385 -11.36 -38.98 11.59
CA SER A 385 -10.77 -38.92 10.24
C SER A 385 -9.27 -38.68 10.29
N PHE A 386 -8.62 -38.96 9.16
CA PHE A 386 -7.22 -38.60 8.93
C PHE A 386 -7.16 -37.17 8.41
N VAL A 387 -6.58 -36.26 9.21
CA VAL A 387 -6.29 -34.90 8.80
C VAL A 387 -4.83 -34.83 8.37
N ARG A 388 -4.61 -34.70 7.06
CA ARG A 388 -3.28 -34.65 6.45
C ARG A 388 -3.05 -33.28 5.82
N PHE A 389 -1.97 -32.60 6.23
CA PHE A 389 -1.67 -31.25 5.76
C PHE A 389 -0.17 -30.96 5.69
N LYS A 390 0.20 -30.12 4.72
CA LYS A 390 1.57 -29.63 4.57
C LYS A 390 1.78 -28.36 5.38
N TYR A 391 2.89 -28.29 6.09
CA TYR A 391 3.34 -27.08 6.75
C TYR A 391 3.90 -26.07 5.73
N GLY A 392 3.64 -24.79 5.97
CA GLY A 392 4.22 -23.71 5.19
C GLY A 392 3.81 -22.34 5.72
N LEU A 393 4.68 -21.36 5.49
CA LEU A 393 4.45 -19.97 5.87
C LEU A 393 3.50 -19.30 4.87
N PRO A 394 2.64 -18.37 5.32
CA PRO A 394 1.67 -17.70 4.45
C PRO A 394 2.38 -16.79 3.44
N THR A 395 2.10 -16.99 2.16
CA THR A 395 2.67 -16.19 1.06
C THR A 395 1.65 -15.33 0.35
N GLY A 396 0.38 -15.74 0.36
CA GLY A 396 -0.67 -14.98 -0.29
C GLY A 396 -2.06 -15.55 -0.06
N LYS A 397 -3.06 -14.82 -0.54
CA LYS A 397 -4.48 -15.15 -0.47
C LYS A 397 -5.16 -14.56 -1.68
N ASP A 398 -6.11 -15.28 -2.26
CA ASP A 398 -7.04 -14.70 -3.22
C ASP A 398 -8.49 -14.99 -2.86
N ILE A 399 -9.37 -14.18 -3.43
CA ILE A 399 -10.81 -14.32 -3.35
C ILE A 399 -11.36 -14.14 -4.75
N VAL A 400 -12.10 -15.15 -5.23
CA VAL A 400 -12.81 -15.12 -6.51
C VAL A 400 -14.30 -15.06 -6.20
N GLY A 401 -15.03 -14.13 -6.80
CA GLY A 401 -16.46 -13.96 -6.60
C GLY A 401 -17.23 -13.80 -7.90
N VAL A 402 -18.46 -14.30 -7.90
CA VAL A 402 -19.46 -14.05 -8.95
C VAL A 402 -20.73 -13.55 -8.28
N ASN A 403 -21.31 -12.49 -8.81
CA ASN A 403 -22.59 -11.97 -8.35
C ASN A 403 -23.57 -11.84 -9.51
N PHE A 404 -24.85 -12.05 -9.21
CA PHE A 404 -25.94 -11.85 -10.14
C PHE A 404 -27.04 -11.06 -9.44
N ASP A 405 -27.38 -9.93 -10.06
CA ASP A 405 -28.37 -8.99 -9.57
C ASP A 405 -29.53 -8.88 -10.57
N VAL A 406 -30.76 -8.89 -10.05
CA VAL A 406 -31.98 -8.56 -10.77
C VAL A 406 -32.64 -7.39 -10.06
N GLU A 407 -32.81 -6.29 -10.76
CA GLU A 407 -33.41 -5.05 -10.27
C GLU A 407 -34.73 -4.81 -11.01
N ASP A 408 -35.81 -4.57 -10.25
CA ASP A 408 -37.13 -4.13 -10.72
C ASP A 408 -37.80 -5.01 -11.81
N PHE A 409 -37.55 -6.31 -11.81
CA PHE A 409 -38.26 -7.24 -12.70
C PHE A 409 -39.66 -7.54 -12.15
N GLN A 410 -40.68 -6.82 -12.62
CA GLN A 410 -42.09 -6.97 -12.16
C GLN A 410 -42.25 -6.81 -10.63
N GLY A 411 -41.44 -5.95 -10.01
CA GLY A 411 -41.42 -5.73 -8.56
C GLY A 411 -40.58 -6.75 -7.78
N PHE A 412 -39.91 -7.68 -8.46
CA PHE A 412 -38.95 -8.61 -7.86
C PHE A 412 -37.52 -8.05 -7.92
N ASN A 413 -36.82 -8.14 -6.78
CA ASN A 413 -35.42 -7.78 -6.64
C ASN A 413 -34.64 -8.97 -6.08
N LEU A 414 -33.53 -9.33 -6.72
CA LEU A 414 -32.63 -10.39 -6.29
C LEU A 414 -31.20 -9.87 -6.28
N ARG A 415 -30.49 -10.11 -5.18
CA ARG A 415 -29.04 -9.95 -5.10
C ARG A 415 -28.46 -11.27 -4.64
N SER A 416 -27.58 -11.83 -5.46
CA SER A 416 -26.92 -13.10 -5.16
C SER A 416 -25.42 -12.95 -5.37
N GLU A 417 -24.65 -13.54 -4.46
CA GLU A 417 -23.19 -13.51 -4.50
C GLU A 417 -22.65 -14.83 -4.00
N TRP A 418 -21.62 -15.32 -4.69
CA TRP A 418 -20.87 -16.51 -4.30
C TRP A 418 -19.39 -16.20 -4.41
N ALA A 419 -18.62 -16.53 -3.38
CA ALA A 419 -17.19 -16.29 -3.34
C ALA A 419 -16.42 -17.50 -2.77
N ILE A 420 -15.25 -17.77 -3.34
CA ILE A 420 -14.29 -18.75 -2.85
C ILE A 420 -13.02 -18.01 -2.46
N THR A 421 -12.39 -18.45 -1.37
CA THR A 421 -11.09 -17.98 -0.93
C THR A 421 -10.05 -19.09 -1.09
N HIS A 422 -8.87 -18.77 -1.62
CA HIS A 422 -7.70 -19.65 -1.57
C HIS A 422 -6.61 -19.03 -0.72
N ASN A 423 -6.03 -19.81 0.19
CA ASN A 423 -4.88 -19.39 0.98
C ASN A 423 -3.63 -20.12 0.43
N TYR A 424 -2.57 -19.37 0.17
CA TYR A 424 -1.31 -19.88 -0.36
C TYR A 424 -0.25 -19.90 0.74
N ARG A 425 0.46 -21.02 0.81
CA ARG A 425 1.57 -21.25 1.73
C ARG A 425 2.75 -21.81 0.96
N ARG A 426 3.96 -21.56 1.47
CA ARG A 426 5.19 -22.17 0.96
C ARG A 426 6.06 -22.63 2.12
N PHE A 427 6.74 -23.75 1.91
CA PHE A 427 7.82 -24.17 2.77
C PHE A 427 9.05 -23.27 2.55
N PRO A 428 9.75 -22.83 3.62
CA PRO A 428 10.91 -21.95 3.55
C PRO A 428 12.17 -22.55 2.92
#